data_AF-A0A934M6B6-F1
#
_entry.id   AF-A0A934M6B6-F1
#
_cell.length_a   1.000
_cell.length_b   1.000
_cell.length_c   1.000
_cell.angle_alpha   90.00
_cell.angle_beta   90.00
_cell.angle_gamma   90.00
#
_symmetry.space_group_name_H-M   'P 1'
#
loop_
_entity.id
_entity.type
_entity.pdbx_description
1 polymer ?
#
loop_
_entity_poly.entity_id
_entity_poly.type
_entity_poly.pdbx_seq_one_letter_code
_entity_poly.pdbx_strand_id
1 'polypeptide(L)'
;MPYVEISNANVYYDEIGVGEPIVFLHNAFSRGIIAFSAQFAALQSKYRCIFPDLRGQDCGHGPHLIGEKPELLNEMILNFLDKNNIENT
;
A
#
# COMPACT_ATOMS: atom_id res chain seq x y z
N MET A 1 -13.25 -2.04 -3.03
CA MET A 1 -11.93 -1.80 -2.42
C MET A 1 -12.13 -1.76 -0.92
N PRO A 2 -11.60 -2.73 -0.18
CA PRO A 2 -11.51 -2.65 1.27
C PRO A 2 -10.68 -1.44 1.69
N TYR A 3 -10.79 -1.06 2.96
CA TYR A 3 -9.94 -0.05 3.58
C TYR A 3 -9.61 -0.45 5.00
N VAL A 4 -8.53 0.12 5.51
CA VAL A 4 -8.13 0.03 6.90
C VAL A 4 -7.97 1.44 7.46
N GLU A 5 -8.52 1.68 8.64
CA GLU A 5 -8.37 2.96 9.32
C GLU A 5 -7.00 3.01 10.01
N ILE A 6 -6.17 4.00 9.71
CA ILE A 6 -4.85 4.22 10.30
C ILE A 6 -4.77 5.69 10.71
N SER A 7 -4.50 5.97 11.99
CA SER A 7 -4.44 7.31 12.62
C SER A 7 -5.43 8.33 12.02
N ASN A 8 -6.73 8.01 12.07
CA ASN A 8 -7.86 8.83 11.58
C ASN A 8 -7.94 9.03 10.05
N ALA A 9 -7.20 8.24 9.26
CA ALA A 9 -7.31 8.21 7.81
C ALA A 9 -7.71 6.82 7.31
N ASN A 10 -8.47 6.77 6.22
CA ASN A 10 -8.81 5.52 5.56
C ASN A 10 -7.78 5.20 4.48
N VAL A 11 -7.00 4.14 4.67
CA VAL A 11 -6.08 3.60 3.67
C VAL A 11 -6.83 2.55 2.86
N TYR A 12 -7.16 2.91 1.62
CA TYR A 12 -7.77 1.99 0.67
C TYR A 12 -6.70 1.10 0.05
N TYR A 13 -7.06 -0.13 -0.28
CA TYR A 13 -6.15 -1.04 -0.96
C TYR A 13 -6.89 -1.99 -1.89
N ASP A 14 -6.18 -2.45 -2.91
CA ASP A 14 -6.59 -3.57 -3.73
C ASP A 14 -5.87 -4.83 -3.27
N GLU A 15 -6.56 -5.97 -3.33
CA GLU A 15 -6.02 -7.28 -2.99
C GLU A 15 -6.46 -8.26 -4.08
N ILE A 16 -5.48 -8.92 -4.69
CA ILE A 16 -5.70 -9.82 -5.82
C ILE A 16 -4.80 -11.05 -5.69
N GLY A 17 -5.34 -12.23 -5.98
CA GLY A 17 -4.61 -13.50 -5.89
C GLY A 17 -4.70 -14.13 -4.50
N VAL A 18 -3.93 -15.20 -4.32
CA VAL A 18 -3.88 -16.00 -3.08
C VAL A 18 -2.44 -16.48 -2.85
N GLY A 19 -2.10 -16.80 -1.60
CA GLY A 19 -0.77 -17.28 -1.23
C GLY A 19 0.01 -16.29 -0.37
N GLU A 20 1.33 -16.36 -0.46
CA GLU A 20 2.24 -15.50 0.32
C GLU A 20 2.02 -14.02 -0.05
N PRO A 21 1.88 -13.12 0.94
CA PRO A 21 1.62 -11.71 0.66
C PRO A 21 2.83 -11.01 0.03
N ILE A 22 2.57 -10.22 -1.02
CA ILE A 22 3.51 -9.23 -1.54
C ILE A 22 2.82 -7.87 -1.52
N VAL A 23 3.39 -6.94 -0.77
CA VAL A 23 2.89 -5.57 -0.66
C VAL A 23 3.63 -4.66 -1.66
N PHE A 24 2.89 -4.04 -2.57
CA PHE A 24 3.42 -3.19 -3.62
C PHE A 24 3.27 -1.71 -3.25
N LEU A 25 4.39 -1.10 -2.87
CA LEU A 25 4.47 0.32 -2.52
C LEU A 25 4.69 1.16 -3.77
N HIS A 26 3.68 1.94 -4.18
CA HIS A 26 3.74 2.77 -5.38
C HIS A 26 4.47 4.10 -5.13
N ASN A 27 4.77 4.83 -6.21
CA ASN A 27 5.38 6.16 -6.17
C ASN A 27 4.32 7.29 -6.17
N ALA A 28 4.81 8.53 -6.07
CA ALA A 28 4.07 9.81 -5.97
C ALA A 28 2.86 10.00 -6.90
N PHE A 29 2.90 9.45 -8.11
CA PHE A 29 1.98 9.84 -9.18
C PHE A 29 1.17 8.66 -9.73
N SER A 30 1.10 7.55 -9.01
CA SER A 30 0.44 6.34 -9.50
C SER A 30 -0.38 5.64 -8.42
N ARG A 31 -1.06 4.58 -8.83
CA ARG A 31 -1.64 3.55 -7.96
C ARG A 31 -0.86 2.26 -8.17
N GLY A 32 -0.79 1.42 -7.14
CA GLY A 32 -0.04 0.17 -7.19
C GLY A 32 -0.33 -0.68 -8.41
N ILE A 33 -1.62 -0.87 -8.75
CA ILE A 33 -2.03 -1.69 -9.91
C ILE A 33 -1.52 -1.17 -11.26
N ILE A 34 -1.36 0.16 -11.41
CA ILE A 34 -0.86 0.78 -12.65
C ILE A 34 0.67 0.73 -12.65
N ALA A 35 1.28 1.15 -11.54
CA ALA A 35 2.74 1.19 -11.37
C ALA A 35 3.39 -0.19 -11.53
N PHE A 36 2.69 -1.26 -11.13
CA PHE A 36 3.22 -2.62 -11.10
C PHE A 36 2.45 -3.59 -11.99
N SER A 37 1.73 -3.11 -13.01
CA SER A 37 0.88 -3.95 -13.86
C SER A 37 1.59 -5.17 -14.45
N ALA A 38 2.85 -5.03 -14.87
CA ALA A 38 3.66 -6.13 -15.41
C ALA A 38 4.08 -7.15 -14.32
N GLN A 39 4.51 -6.67 -13.16
CA GLN A 39 4.91 -7.51 -12.03
C GLN A 39 3.70 -8.26 -11.46
N PHE A 40 2.60 -7.53 -11.28
CA PHE A 40 1.30 -8.08 -10.90
C PHE A 40 0.89 -9.22 -11.85
N ALA A 41 0.91 -8.99 -13.16
CA ALA A 41 0.52 -10.00 -14.14
C ALA A 41 1.33 -11.31 -14.03
N ALA A 42 2.61 -11.21 -13.65
CA ALA A 42 3.47 -12.38 -13.45
C ALA A 42 3.26 -13.08 -12.09
N LEU A 43 2.89 -12.33 -11.04
CA LEU A 43 2.90 -12.82 -9.65
C LEU A 43 1.52 -13.24 -9.12
N GLN A 44 0.44 -12.66 -9.63
CA GLN A 44 -0.92 -12.84 -9.07
C GLN A 44 -1.43 -14.29 -9.07
N SER A 45 -0.86 -15.17 -9.88
CA SER A 45 -1.22 -16.60 -9.92
C SER A 45 -0.68 -17.40 -8.73
N LYS A 46 0.30 -16.87 -7.98
CA LYS A 46 1.00 -17.57 -6.90
C LYS A 46 1.06 -16.80 -5.58
N TYR A 47 0.89 -15.47 -5.66
CA TYR A 47 1.05 -14.58 -4.53
C TYR A 47 -0.23 -13.79 -4.28
N ARG A 48 -0.45 -13.42 -3.03
CA ARG A 48 -1.48 -12.49 -2.61
C ARG A 48 -0.93 -11.07 -2.79
N CYS A 49 -1.25 -10.44 -3.91
CA CYS A 49 -0.74 -9.12 -4.28
C CYS A 49 -1.62 -8.02 -3.64
N ILE A 50 -1.00 -7.17 -2.83
CA ILE A 50 -1.67 -6.13 -2.05
C ILE A 50 -1.13 -4.76 -2.46
N PHE A 51 -2.02 -3.85 -2.80
CA PHE A 51 -1.70 -2.52 -3.34
C PHE A 51 -2.30 -1.44 -2.43
N PRO A 52 -1.65 -1.13 -1.29
CA PRO A 52 -2.12 -0.05 -0.43
C PRO A 52 -1.90 1.30 -1.09
N ASP A 53 -2.89 2.17 -0.94
CA ASP A 53 -2.85 3.54 -1.40
C ASP A 53 -2.35 4.43 -0.27
N LEU A 54 -1.04 4.60 -0.19
CA LEU A 54 -0.33 5.19 0.95
C LEU A 54 -0.12 6.70 0.83
N ARG A 55 -1.02 7.40 0.13
CA ARG A 55 -1.02 8.87 0.14
C ARG A 55 -1.20 9.35 1.59
N GLY A 56 -0.27 10.16 2.08
CA GLY A 56 -0.12 10.46 3.51
C GLY A 56 -1.38 11.02 4.19
N GLN A 57 -1.43 10.90 5.53
CA GLN A 57 -2.55 11.31 6.39
C GLN A 57 -3.01 12.77 6.20
N ASP A 58 -2.08 13.66 5.83
CA ASP A 58 -2.33 15.08 5.57
C ASP A 58 -2.29 15.45 4.06
N CYS A 59 -1.95 14.48 3.20
CA CYS A 59 -1.66 14.73 1.79
C CYS A 59 -2.91 14.47 0.95
N GLY A 60 -3.93 15.31 1.11
CA GLY A 60 -5.08 15.32 0.21
C GLY A 60 -4.62 15.46 -1.24
N HIS A 61 -4.73 14.40 -2.04
CA HIS A 61 -4.43 14.37 -3.49
C HIS A 61 -3.13 15.10 -3.93
N GLY A 62 -2.16 15.22 -3.02
CA GLY A 62 -0.91 15.94 -3.24
C GLY A 62 0.20 14.94 -3.57
N PRO A 63 1.08 15.25 -4.53
CA PRO A 63 2.19 14.36 -4.86
C PRO A 63 3.13 14.18 -3.65
N HIS A 64 3.65 12.96 -3.45
CA HIS A 64 4.72 12.66 -2.51
C HIS A 64 5.95 13.54 -2.85
N LEU A 65 6.08 14.72 -2.23
CA LEU A 65 7.10 15.74 -2.52
C LEU A 65 7.61 16.41 -1.23
N ILE A 66 8.77 17.09 -1.37
CA ILE A 66 9.52 17.88 -0.38
C ILE A 66 8.67 18.27 0.85
N GLY A 67 8.98 17.66 1.99
CA GLY A 67 8.25 17.86 3.25
C GLY A 67 7.61 16.59 3.80
N GLU A 68 7.58 15.51 3.01
CA GLU A 68 7.24 14.19 3.54
C GLU A 68 8.19 13.76 4.66
N LYS A 69 7.60 13.27 5.74
CA LYS A 69 8.32 12.71 6.88
C LYS A 69 8.37 11.19 6.67
N PRO A 70 9.52 10.62 6.25
CA PRO A 70 9.60 9.19 5.96
C PRO A 70 9.25 8.34 7.19
N GLU A 71 9.42 8.87 8.40
CA GLU A 71 9.01 8.23 9.65
C GLU A 71 7.49 8.01 9.69
N LEU A 72 6.69 9.00 9.29
CA LEU A 72 5.23 8.88 9.27
C LEU A 72 4.76 7.89 8.19
N LEU A 73 5.44 7.86 7.04
CA LEU A 73 5.15 6.87 6.00
C LEU A 73 5.47 5.45 6.50
N ASN A 74 6.61 5.27 7.17
CA ASN A 74 7.00 3.98 7.75
C ASN A 74 6.00 3.53 8.81
N GLU A 75 5.59 4.42 9.72
CA GLU A 75 4.55 4.13 10.71
C GLU A 75 3.24 3.71 10.05
N MET A 76 2.86 4.39 8.96
CA MET A 76 1.65 4.03 8.21
C MET A 76 1.76 2.66 7.54
N ILE A 77 2.93 2.33 6.98
CA ILE A 77 3.21 1.00 6.41
C ILE A 77 3.13 -0.08 7.50
N LEU A 78 3.82 0.11 8.62
CA LEU A 78 3.82 -0.86 9.72
C LEU A 78 2.41 -1.08 10.28
N ASN A 79 1.67 0.00 10.53
CA ASN A 79 0.27 -0.08 10.97
C ASN A 79 -0.63 -0.78 9.95
N PHE A 80 -0.37 -0.59 8.65
CA PHE A 80 -1.10 -1.28 7.59
C PHE A 80 -0.82 -2.79 7.63
N LEU A 81 0.43 -3.19 7.77
CA LEU A 81 0.82 -4.59 7.88
C LEU A 81 0.17 -5.25 9.10
N ASP A 82 0.29 -4.63 10.27
CA ASP A 82 -0.25 -5.15 11.53
C ASP A 82 -1.76 -5.33 11.47
N LYS A 83 -2.49 -4.30 11.00
CA LYS A 83 -3.97 -4.36 10.92
C LYS A 83 -4.50 -5.34 9.88
N ASN A 84 -3.69 -5.70 8.90
CA ASN A 84 -4.04 -6.71 7.89
C ASN A 84 -3.45 -8.09 8.19
N ASN A 85 -2.87 -8.30 9.39
CA ASN A 85 -2.21 -9.53 9.81
C ASN A 85 -1.17 -10.00 8.78
N ILE A 86 -0.35 -9.08 8.26
CA ILE A 86 0.76 -9.38 7.36
C ILE A 86 2.02 -9.43 8.22
N GLU A 87 2.51 -10.63 8.50
CA GLU A 87 3.65 -10.84 9.39
C GLU A 87 4.97 -10.34 8.77
N ASN A 88 5.80 -9.68 9.58
CA ASN A 88 7.19 -9.40 9.25
C ASN A 88 8.04 -10.60 9.72
N THR A 89 8.36 -11.51 8.80
CA THR A 89 9.32 -12.61 9.04
C THR A 89 10.74 -12.13 9.25
#